data_AF-D7B4U2-F1
#
_entry.id   AF-D7B4U2-F1
#
_cell.length_a   1.000
_cell.length_b   1.000
_cell.length_c   1.000
_cell.angle_alpha   90.00
_cell.angle_beta   90.00
_cell.angle_gamma   90.00
#
_symmetry.space_group_name_H-M   'P 1'
#
loop_
_entity.id
_entity.type
_entity.pdbx_description
1 polymer ?
#
loop_
_entity_poly.entity_id
_entity_poly.type
_entity_poly.pdbx_seq_one_letter_code
_entity_poly.pdbx_strand_id
1 'polypeptide(L)'
;MSAEKQERRNGGGGNLAQALRIGAGLQVVCILLPVLDLWFLGSVERHVLAAYPQWDAAEIAAERTVIILYLVIVGATGLLGWLFALAAVRRGWWERGVVTTLFTVGMGVLILSAGAEGGAYDRIVPLWLGLALLCLLALPGVTALVAVWHGRDR
;
A
#
# COMPACT_ATOMS: atom_id res chain seq x y z
N MET A 1 21.09 -9.29 -34.94
CA MET A 1 20.41 -8.77 -33.73
C MET A 1 21.39 -8.92 -32.58
N SER A 2 22.01 -7.82 -32.13
CA SER A 2 23.25 -7.86 -31.32
C SER A 2 23.00 -8.25 -29.86
N ALA A 3 23.91 -9.04 -29.27
CA ALA A 3 23.85 -9.55 -27.88
C ALA A 3 23.62 -8.44 -26.84
N GLU A 4 24.12 -7.24 -27.11
CA GLU A 4 23.96 -6.04 -26.28
C GLU A 4 22.49 -5.58 -26.17
N LYS A 5 21.69 -5.78 -27.23
CA LYS A 5 20.25 -5.47 -27.24
C LYS A 5 19.45 -6.47 -26.39
N GLN A 6 19.97 -7.69 -26.24
CA GLN A 6 19.33 -8.77 -25.49
C GLN A 6 19.62 -8.65 -23.99
N GLU A 7 20.85 -8.27 -23.62
CA GLU A 7 21.26 -8.03 -22.23
C GLU A 7 20.55 -6.80 -21.64
N ARG A 8 20.39 -5.72 -22.42
CA ARG A 8 19.68 -4.51 -21.99
C ARG A 8 18.17 -4.70 -21.85
N ARG A 9 17.55 -5.54 -22.69
CA ARG A 9 16.12 -5.90 -22.58
C ARG A 9 15.82 -6.74 -21.34
N ASN A 10 16.79 -7.55 -20.90
CA ASN A 10 16.67 -8.34 -19.67
C ASN A 10 16.76 -7.49 -18.39
N GLY A 11 17.58 -6.43 -18.38
CA GLY A 11 17.75 -5.56 -17.19
C GLY A 11 16.53 -4.69 -16.88
N GLY A 12 15.91 -4.06 -17.88
CA GLY A 12 14.77 -3.15 -17.69
C GLY A 12 13.49 -3.85 -17.20
N GLY A 13 13.13 -4.98 -17.83
CA GLY A 13 11.97 -5.78 -17.42
C GLY A 13 12.17 -6.52 -16.10
N GLY A 14 13.41 -6.92 -15.79
CA GLY A 14 13.78 -7.53 -14.51
C GLY A 14 13.55 -6.58 -13.33
N ASN A 15 13.97 -5.32 -13.47
CA ASN A 15 13.83 -4.31 -12.42
C ASN A 15 12.36 -3.97 -12.11
N LEU A 16 11.51 -3.85 -13.14
CA LEU A 16 10.08 -3.61 -12.95
C LEU A 16 9.39 -4.77 -12.23
N ALA A 17 9.60 -6.00 -12.70
CA ALA A 17 8.99 -7.18 -12.08
C ALA A 17 9.49 -7.39 -10.63
N GLN A 18 10.76 -7.05 -10.35
CA GLN A 18 11.31 -7.08 -8.99
C GLN A 18 10.66 -6.02 -8.10
N ALA A 19 10.52 -4.78 -8.56
CA ALA A 19 9.85 -3.72 -7.81
C ALA A 19 8.39 -4.09 -7.49
N LEU A 20 7.66 -4.66 -8.44
CA LEU A 20 6.29 -5.14 -8.24
C LEU A 20 6.20 -6.29 -7.23
N ARG A 21 7.17 -7.22 -7.21
CA ARG A 21 7.24 -8.30 -6.21
C ARG A 21 7.56 -7.77 -4.81
N ILE A 22 8.50 -6.84 -4.70
CA ILE A 22 8.84 -6.17 -3.44
C ILE A 22 7.61 -5.42 -2.92
N GLY A 23 6.91 -4.68 -3.79
CA GLY A 23 5.66 -4.00 -3.45
C GLY A 23 4.59 -4.96 -2.93
N ALA A 24 4.37 -6.09 -3.62
CA ALA A 24 3.44 -7.12 -3.14
C ALA A 24 3.86 -7.70 -1.77
N GLY A 25 5.15 -7.96 -1.56
CA GLY A 25 5.66 -8.43 -0.27
C GLY A 25 5.48 -7.41 0.85
N LEU A 26 5.80 -6.15 0.61
CA LEU A 26 5.58 -5.06 1.56
C LEU A 26 4.10 -4.80 1.81
N GLN A 27 3.23 -5.05 0.84
CA GLN A 27 1.78 -5.00 1.02
C GLN A 27 1.30 -6.05 2.03
N VAL A 28 1.87 -7.25 2.01
CA VAL A 28 1.59 -8.28 3.03
C VAL A 28 2.01 -7.80 4.41
N VAL A 29 3.21 -7.21 4.54
CA VAL A 29 3.66 -6.60 5.81
C VAL A 29 2.69 -5.50 6.26
N CYS A 30 2.21 -4.67 5.34
CA CYS A 30 1.24 -3.61 5.61
C CYS A 30 -0.13 -4.14 6.07
N ILE A 31 -0.58 -5.30 5.56
CA ILE A 31 -1.80 -5.97 6.05
C ILE A 31 -1.60 -6.49 7.48
N LEU A 32 -0.41 -7.02 7.78
CA LEU A 32 -0.11 -7.59 9.09
C LEU A 32 0.10 -6.51 10.17
N LEU A 33 0.59 -5.32 9.82
CA LEU A 33 0.89 -4.26 10.79
C LEU A 33 -0.31 -3.85 11.66
N PRO A 34 -1.51 -3.55 11.12
CA PRO A 34 -2.71 -3.26 11.93
C PRO A 34 -3.15 -4.44 12.80
N VAL A 35 -2.98 -5.67 12.29
CA VAL A 35 -3.29 -6.87 13.06
C VAL A 35 -2.31 -6.98 14.23
N LEU A 36 -1.01 -6.81 14.00
CA LEU A 36 0.00 -6.82 15.07
C LEU A 36 -0.21 -5.69 16.08
N ASP A 37 -0.71 -4.53 15.67
CA ASP A 37 -1.06 -3.44 16.58
C ASP A 37 -2.05 -3.88 17.65
N LEU A 38 -3.08 -4.69 17.29
CA LEU A 38 -4.04 -5.24 18.24
C LEU A 38 -3.40 -6.02 19.38
N TRP A 39 -2.34 -6.77 19.09
CA TRP A 39 -1.74 -7.70 20.04
C TRP A 39 -0.65 -7.05 20.88
N PHE A 40 0.11 -6.11 20.31
CA PHE A 40 1.37 -5.65 20.91
C PHE A 40 1.40 -4.17 21.28
N LEU A 41 0.80 -3.30 20.47
CA LEU A 41 1.01 -1.85 20.56
C LEU A 41 -0.20 -1.12 21.14
N GLY A 42 -1.41 -1.64 20.88
CA GLY A 42 -2.68 -1.04 21.31
C GLY A 42 -2.80 0.42 20.89
N SER A 43 -2.20 0.81 19.76
CA SER A 43 -2.17 2.21 19.38
C SER A 43 -3.52 2.67 18.82
N VAL A 44 -4.21 1.79 18.07
CA VAL A 44 -5.57 2.08 17.59
C VAL A 44 -6.53 2.23 18.78
N GLU A 45 -6.38 1.38 19.80
CA GLU A 45 -7.22 1.47 21.01
C GLU A 45 -7.01 2.79 21.76
N ARG A 46 -5.76 3.18 22.01
CA ARG A 46 -5.42 4.47 22.64
C ARG A 46 -5.90 5.65 21.80
N HIS A 47 -5.86 5.52 20.48
CA HIS A 47 -6.35 6.53 19.54
C HIS A 47 -7.87 6.69 19.62
N VAL A 48 -8.63 5.59 19.69
CA VAL A 48 -10.08 5.61 19.90
C VAL A 48 -10.43 6.21 21.26
N LEU A 49 -9.77 5.77 22.33
CA LEU A 49 -10.01 6.29 23.68
C LEU A 49 -9.73 7.79 23.80
N ALA A 50 -8.69 8.29 23.12
CA ALA A 50 -8.37 9.71 23.11
C ALA A 50 -9.45 10.55 22.41
N ALA A 51 -10.08 10.01 21.36
CA ALA A 51 -11.17 10.68 20.65
C ALA A 51 -12.52 10.59 21.38
N TYR A 52 -12.77 9.48 22.09
CA TYR A 52 -13.99 9.25 22.84
C TYR A 52 -13.72 8.79 24.29
N PRO A 53 -13.31 9.70 25.18
CA PRO A 53 -13.00 9.35 26.58
C PRO A 53 -14.21 8.83 27.37
N GLN A 54 -15.42 9.16 26.93
CA GLN A 54 -16.68 8.78 27.56
C GLN A 54 -17.20 7.40 27.16
N TRP A 55 -16.63 6.76 26.13
CA TRP A 55 -17.08 5.46 25.66
C TRP A 55 -16.66 4.34 26.60
N ASP A 56 -17.50 3.31 26.68
CA ASP A 56 -17.18 2.12 27.45
C ASP A 56 -16.21 1.19 26.71
N ALA A 57 -15.75 0.14 27.40
CA ALA A 57 -14.78 -0.79 26.84
C ALA A 57 -15.31 -1.58 25.62
N ALA A 58 -16.62 -1.82 25.55
CA ALA A 58 -17.23 -2.56 24.45
C ALA A 58 -17.32 -1.70 23.19
N GLU A 59 -17.69 -0.42 23.34
CA GLU A 59 -17.71 0.58 22.27
C GLU A 59 -16.31 0.79 21.69
N ILE A 60 -15.30 0.97 22.55
CA ILE A 60 -13.90 1.14 22.12
C ILE A 60 -13.40 -0.10 21.36
N ALA A 61 -13.70 -1.31 21.86
CA ALA A 61 -13.27 -2.55 21.21
C ALA A 61 -13.93 -2.76 19.84
N ALA A 62 -15.20 -2.38 19.69
CA ALA A 62 -15.93 -2.45 18.43
C ALA A 62 -15.31 -1.50 17.40
N GLU A 63 -15.10 -0.23 17.75
CA GLU A 63 -14.56 0.79 16.84
C GLU A 63 -13.12 0.48 16.42
N ARG A 64 -12.28 0.05 17.37
CA ARG A 64 -10.93 -0.46 17.09
C ARG A 64 -10.95 -1.57 16.04
N THR A 65 -11.87 -2.53 16.19
CA THR A 65 -12.01 -3.66 15.25
C THR A 65 -12.43 -3.17 13.86
N VAL A 66 -13.32 -2.18 13.76
CA VAL A 66 -13.74 -1.57 12.49
C VAL A 66 -12.57 -0.90 11.78
N ILE A 67 -11.77 -0.09 12.48
CA ILE A 67 -10.60 0.59 11.90
C ILE A 67 -9.61 -0.44 11.33
N ILE A 68 -9.33 -1.51 12.07
CA ILE A 68 -8.38 -2.53 11.62
C ILE A 68 -8.94 -3.34 10.45
N LEU A 69 -10.22 -3.71 10.49
CA LEU A 69 -10.87 -4.38 9.37
C LEU A 69 -10.82 -3.54 8.10
N TYR A 70 -11.09 -2.24 8.22
CA TYR A 70 -10.92 -1.29 7.12
C TYR A 70 -9.50 -1.31 6.53
N LEU A 71 -8.47 -1.23 7.39
CA LEU A 71 -7.07 -1.27 6.94
C LEU A 71 -6.70 -2.60 6.27
N VAL A 72 -7.21 -3.72 6.79
CA VAL A 72 -7.00 -5.05 6.19
C VAL A 72 -7.67 -5.13 4.81
N ILE A 73 -8.90 -4.62 4.65
CA ILE A 73 -9.59 -4.59 3.36
C ILE A 73 -8.82 -3.74 2.35
N VAL A 74 -8.44 -2.51 2.73
CA VAL A 74 -7.63 -1.63 1.88
C VAL A 74 -6.32 -2.31 1.49
N GLY A 75 -5.66 -2.94 2.46
CA GLY A 75 -4.42 -3.67 2.23
C GLY A 75 -4.59 -4.84 1.26
N ALA A 76 -5.66 -5.63 1.40
CA ALA A 76 -5.98 -6.74 0.52
C ALA A 76 -6.29 -6.26 -0.91
N THR A 77 -7.06 -5.18 -1.06
CA THR A 77 -7.31 -4.55 -2.37
C THR A 77 -6.02 -4.07 -3.01
N GLY A 78 -5.13 -3.44 -2.23
CA GLY A 78 -3.79 -3.05 -2.69
C GLY A 78 -2.98 -4.25 -3.19
N LEU A 79 -3.02 -5.38 -2.47
CA LEU A 79 -2.31 -6.61 -2.86
C LEU A 79 -2.82 -7.15 -4.20
N LEU A 80 -4.13 -7.17 -4.41
CA LEU A 80 -4.72 -7.54 -5.69
C LEU A 80 -4.24 -6.60 -6.82
N GLY A 81 -4.13 -5.30 -6.54
CA GLY A 81 -3.54 -4.32 -7.45
C GLY A 81 -2.11 -4.68 -7.85
N TRP A 82 -1.23 -4.97 -6.89
CA TRP A 82 0.15 -5.39 -7.19
C TRP A 82 0.23 -6.67 -8.02
N LEU A 83 -0.56 -7.68 -7.67
CA LEU A 83 -0.61 -8.95 -8.38
C LEU A 83 -1.13 -8.77 -9.81
N PHE A 84 -2.14 -7.92 -9.99
CA PHE A 84 -2.67 -7.57 -11.31
C PHE A 84 -1.63 -6.83 -12.15
N ALA A 85 -0.95 -5.83 -11.61
CA ALA A 85 0.13 -5.12 -12.30
C ALA A 85 1.24 -6.07 -12.74
N LEU A 86 1.64 -6.99 -11.87
CA LEU A 86 2.65 -8.01 -12.16
C LEU A 86 2.19 -8.97 -13.26
N ALA A 87 0.92 -9.37 -13.26
CA ALA A 87 0.35 -10.19 -14.32
C ALA A 87 0.28 -9.44 -15.67
N ALA A 88 -0.08 -8.15 -15.65
CA ALA A 88 -0.13 -7.30 -16.84
C ALA A 88 1.26 -7.14 -17.48
N VAL A 89 2.28 -6.86 -16.68
CA VAL A 89 3.68 -6.76 -17.14
C VAL A 89 4.19 -8.08 -17.71
N ARG A 90 3.90 -9.22 -17.07
CA ARG A 90 4.28 -10.54 -17.61
C ARG A 90 3.64 -10.85 -18.95
N ARG A 91 2.45 -10.32 -19.20
CA ARG A 91 1.72 -10.49 -20.47
C ARG A 91 2.07 -9.42 -21.51
N GLY A 92 2.88 -8.42 -21.18
CA GLY A 92 3.23 -7.31 -22.07
C GLY A 92 2.06 -6.35 -22.33
N TRP A 93 1.05 -6.33 -21.46
CA TRP A 93 -0.20 -5.60 -21.70
C TRP A 93 -0.25 -4.28 -20.95
N TRP A 94 -0.27 -3.18 -21.70
CA TRP A 94 -0.58 -1.82 -21.20
C TRP A 94 0.21 -1.44 -19.94
N GLU A 95 1.46 -1.87 -19.85
CA GLU A 95 2.29 -1.81 -18.63
C GLU A 95 2.31 -0.41 -18.00
N ARG A 96 2.59 0.62 -18.82
CA ARG A 96 2.63 2.02 -18.39
C ARG A 96 1.28 2.47 -17.82
N GLY A 97 0.19 2.17 -18.53
CA GLY A 97 -1.16 2.56 -18.12
C GLY A 97 -1.57 1.88 -16.82
N VAL A 98 -1.39 0.57 -16.72
CA VAL A 98 -1.75 -0.23 -15.54
C VAL A 98 -0.94 0.20 -14.31
N VAL A 99 0.38 0.26 -14.42
CA VAL A 99 1.26 0.64 -13.30
C VAL A 99 0.99 2.06 -12.84
N THR A 100 0.85 3.01 -13.77
CA THR A 100 0.57 4.42 -13.42
C THR A 100 -0.78 4.55 -12.73
N THR A 101 -1.83 3.95 -13.30
CA THR A 101 -3.20 4.05 -12.74
C THR A 101 -3.26 3.45 -11.34
N LEU A 102 -2.74 2.24 -11.17
CA LEU A 102 -2.77 1.57 -9.87
C LEU A 102 -1.90 2.28 -8.83
N PHE A 103 -0.76 2.83 -9.23
CA PHE A 103 0.06 3.64 -8.34
C PHE A 103 -0.69 4.91 -7.90
N THR A 104 -1.28 5.65 -8.83
CA THR A 104 -2.03 6.88 -8.52
C THR A 104 -3.22 6.60 -7.61
N VAL A 105 -4.02 5.58 -7.93
CA VAL A 105 -5.17 5.19 -7.10
C VAL A 105 -4.71 4.71 -5.73
N GLY A 106 -3.69 3.85 -5.67
CA GLY A 106 -3.16 3.32 -4.41
C GLY A 106 -2.59 4.42 -3.51
N MET A 107 -1.77 5.33 -4.05
CA MET A 107 -1.25 6.47 -3.29
C MET A 107 -2.37 7.42 -2.86
N GLY A 108 -3.34 7.68 -3.72
CA GLY A 108 -4.51 8.49 -3.37
C GLY A 108 -5.27 7.90 -2.18
N VAL A 109 -5.54 6.59 -2.20
CA VAL A 109 -6.18 5.89 -1.07
C VAL A 109 -5.33 6.00 0.19
N LEU A 110 -4.02 5.76 0.14
CA LEU A 110 -3.16 5.83 1.32
C LEU A 110 -3.07 7.24 1.92
N ILE A 111 -2.98 8.27 1.07
CA ILE A 111 -2.97 9.67 1.52
C ILE A 111 -4.31 10.01 2.19
N LEU A 112 -5.43 9.61 1.58
CA LEU A 112 -6.76 9.78 2.18
C LEU A 112 -6.87 9.00 3.50
N SER A 113 -6.45 7.74 3.57
CA SER A 113 -6.49 6.97 4.82
C SER A 113 -5.63 7.59 5.93
N ALA A 114 -4.49 8.18 5.59
CA ALA A 114 -3.60 8.83 6.56
C ALA A 114 -4.07 10.23 6.99
N GLY A 115 -4.89 10.90 6.16
CA GLY A 115 -5.32 12.28 6.38
C GLY A 115 -6.82 12.47 6.66
N ALA A 116 -7.64 11.44 6.49
CA ALA A 116 -9.09 11.56 6.64
C ALA A 116 -9.48 11.79 8.10
N GLU A 117 -10.21 12.88 8.33
CA GLU A 117 -10.95 13.20 9.55
C GLU A 117 -12.28 12.44 9.59
N GLY A 118 -12.86 12.26 10.78
CA GLY A 118 -14.18 11.64 10.90
C GLY A 118 -14.80 11.79 12.28
N GLY A 119 -15.98 12.40 12.38
CA GLY A 119 -16.66 12.58 13.68
C GLY A 119 -15.79 13.37 14.66
N ALA A 120 -15.50 12.80 15.82
CA ALA A 120 -14.59 13.39 16.81
C ALA A 120 -13.09 13.12 16.53
N TYR A 121 -12.77 12.40 15.45
CA TYR A 121 -11.39 12.12 15.06
C TYR A 121 -10.78 13.25 14.25
N ASP A 122 -9.68 13.80 14.73
CA ASP A 122 -8.74 14.57 13.90
C ASP A 122 -8.17 13.72 12.77
N ARG A 123 -8.08 12.39 12.96
CA ARG A 123 -7.73 11.40 11.93
C ARG A 123 -8.35 10.04 12.27
N ILE A 124 -8.97 9.37 11.30
CA ILE A 124 -9.59 8.05 11.52
C ILE A 124 -8.54 7.00 11.89
N VAL A 125 -7.39 7.02 11.21
CA VAL A 125 -6.28 6.08 11.45
C VAL A 125 -5.21 6.78 12.30
N PRO A 126 -4.58 6.07 13.27
CA PRO A 126 -3.43 6.62 13.98
C PRO A 126 -2.34 7.08 13.02
N LEU A 127 -1.82 8.30 13.22
CA LEU A 127 -0.90 8.94 12.28
C LEU A 127 0.30 8.06 11.92
N TRP A 128 0.88 7.38 12.92
CA TRP A 128 2.06 6.53 12.69
C TRP A 128 1.74 5.34 11.79
N LEU A 129 0.54 4.73 11.90
CA LEU A 129 0.10 3.63 11.03
C LEU A 129 -0.11 4.13 9.61
N GLY A 130 -0.84 5.25 9.45
CA GLY A 130 -1.08 5.85 8.14
C GLY A 130 0.23 6.18 7.42
N LEU A 131 1.18 6.81 8.12
CA LEU A 131 2.49 7.16 7.58
C LEU A 131 3.35 5.92 7.29
N ALA A 132 3.36 4.91 8.16
CA ALA A 132 4.10 3.68 7.92
C ALA A 132 3.62 2.99 6.63
N LEU A 133 2.32 2.81 6.47
CA LEU A 133 1.71 2.22 5.28
C LEU A 133 2.08 3.02 4.02
N LEU A 134 1.96 4.35 4.08
CA LEU A 134 2.28 5.25 2.97
C LEU A 134 3.76 5.12 2.57
N CYS A 135 4.68 5.27 3.52
CA CYS A 135 6.12 5.27 3.26
C CYS A 135 6.60 3.90 2.75
N LEU A 136 6.14 2.81 3.36
CA LEU A 136 6.54 1.45 2.96
C LEU A 136 6.14 1.15 1.50
N LEU A 137 4.97 1.61 1.07
CA LEU A 137 4.43 1.30 -0.26
C LEU A 137 4.80 2.33 -1.32
N ALA A 138 5.11 3.57 -0.94
CA ALA A 138 5.54 4.59 -1.89
C ALA A 138 6.87 4.22 -2.56
N LEU A 139 7.84 3.67 -1.81
CA LEU A 139 9.16 3.31 -2.34
C LEU A 139 9.11 2.30 -3.50
N PRO A 140 8.52 1.10 -3.35
CA PRO A 140 8.40 0.16 -4.47
C PRO A 140 7.49 0.71 -5.57
N GLY A 141 6.47 1.52 -5.24
CA GLY A 141 5.55 2.12 -6.20
C GLY A 141 6.23 3.12 -7.13
N VAL A 142 6.99 4.06 -6.56
CA VAL A 142 7.79 5.03 -7.33
C VAL A 142 8.85 4.30 -8.15
N THR A 143 9.51 3.29 -7.57
CA THR A 143 10.51 2.49 -8.31
C THR A 143 9.90 1.80 -9.52
N ALA A 144 8.72 1.19 -9.37
CA ALA A 144 7.99 0.57 -10.48
C ALA A 144 7.55 1.61 -11.53
N LEU A 145 7.08 2.78 -11.09
CA LEU A 145 6.70 3.88 -11.98
C LEU A 145 7.90 4.38 -12.80
N VAL A 146 9.03 4.64 -12.15
CA VAL A 146 10.25 5.06 -12.84
C VAL A 146 10.72 3.98 -13.82
N ALA A 147 10.71 2.71 -13.41
CA ALA A 147 11.14 1.59 -14.24
C ALA A 147 10.27 1.39 -15.49
N VAL A 148 8.94 1.51 -15.39
CA VAL A 148 8.04 1.31 -16.53
C VAL A 148 8.12 2.46 -17.57
N TRP A 149 8.44 3.67 -17.11
CA TRP A 149 8.61 4.81 -18.01
C TRP A 149 9.98 4.78 -18.69
N HIS A 150 11.06 4.54 -17.95
CA HIS A 150 12.43 4.55 -18.50
C HIS A 150 12.86 3.23 -19.18
N GLY A 151 12.17 2.12 -18.91
CA GLY A 151 12.50 0.81 -19.49
C GLY A 151 12.14 0.65 -20.97
N ARG A 152 11.35 1.58 -21.53
CA ARG A 152 10.85 1.52 -22.92
C ARG A 152 11.39 2.63 -23.84
N ASP A 153 12.07 3.64 -23.27
CA ASP A 153 12.75 4.68 -24.06
C ASP A 153 14.20 4.27 -24.46
N ARG A 154 14.49 2.96 -24.40
CA ARG A 154 15.76 2.31 -24.78
C ARG A 154 15.47 1.07 -25.62
#